data_AF-A0A2M7PR50-F1
#
_entry.id   AF-A0A2M7PR50-F1
#
_cell.length_a   1.000
_cell.length_b   1.000
_cell.length_c   1.000
_cell.angle_alpha   90.00
_cell.angle_beta   90.00
_cell.angle_gamma   90.00
#
_symmetry.space_group_name_H-M   'P 1'
#
loop_
_entity.id
_entity.type
_entity.pdbx_description
1 polymer ?
#
loop_
_entity_poly.entity_id
_entity_poly.type
_entity_poly.pdbx_seq_one_letter_code
_entity_poly.pdbx_strand_id
1 'polypeptide(L)'
;MIVGKIKIWLFIIGILVGSPIWGQKNLPKDFCLNADEIQLFSKINELRVTYGKEKLQLSASLSFVAKTHVNDLLTNLPDTSVCGLSSWSDKGN
;
A
#
# COMPACT_ATOMS: atom_id res chain seq x y z
N MET A 1 13.28 45.62 0.82
CA MET A 1 12.91 44.43 0.02
C MET A 1 13.71 43.15 0.36
N ILE A 2 14.43 43.10 1.49
CA ILE A 2 15.29 41.95 1.88
C ILE A 2 14.61 41.09 2.97
N VAL A 3 13.89 41.74 3.90
CA VAL A 3 13.17 41.08 5.02
C VAL A 3 12.04 40.17 4.55
N GLY A 4 11.33 40.52 3.46
CA GLY A 4 10.26 39.70 2.90
C GLY A 4 10.75 38.39 2.29
N LYS A 5 11.93 38.40 1.66
CA LYS A 5 12.55 37.21 1.06
C LYS A 5 13.02 36.21 2.13
N ILE A 6 13.55 36.72 3.25
CA ILE A 6 13.97 35.89 4.40
C ILE A 6 12.76 35.21 5.07
N LYS A 7 11.64 35.92 5.25
CA LYS A 7 10.40 35.33 5.79
C LYS A 7 9.82 34.24 4.89
N ILE A 8 9.87 34.43 3.57
CA ILE A 8 9.42 33.43 2.59
C ILE A 8 10.33 32.19 2.61
N TRP A 9 11.64 32.37 2.78
CA TRP A 9 12.59 31.27 2.84
C TRP A 9 12.45 30.45 4.14
N LEU A 10 12.22 31.12 5.28
CA LEU A 10 11.92 30.46 6.56
C LEU A 10 10.61 29.67 6.52
N PHE A 11 9.61 30.11 5.75
CA PHE A 11 8.34 29.41 5.59
C PHE A 11 8.50 28.12 4.76
N ILE A 12 9.32 28.12 3.70
CA ILE A 12 9.60 26.93 2.88
C ILE A 12 10.39 25.86 3.66
N ILE A 13 11.34 26.27 4.51
CA ILE A 13 12.10 25.33 5.36
C ILE A 13 11.20 24.65 6.40
N GLY A 14 10.21 25.35 6.95
CA GLY A 14 9.25 24.78 7.90
C GLY A 14 8.40 23.65 7.33
N ILE A 15 8.06 23.70 6.03
CA ILE A 15 7.24 22.69 5.35
C ILE A 15 8.04 21.40 5.07
N LEU A 16 9.34 21.49 4.81
CA LEU A 16 10.19 20.33 4.51
C LEU A 16 10.50 19.44 5.73
N VAL A 17 10.31 19.94 6.95
CA VAL A 17 10.69 19.22 8.19
C VAL A 17 9.48 18.67 8.95
N GLY A 18 8.25 19.08 8.58
CA GLY A 18 7.07 18.95 9.46
C GLY A 18 6.04 17.87 9.12
N SER A 19 6.19 17.10 8.03
CA SER A 19 5.20 16.07 7.70
C SER A 19 5.53 14.76 8.43
N PRO A 20 4.75 14.32 9.42
CA PRO A 20 4.85 12.93 9.86
C PRO A 20 4.54 12.05 8.65
N ILE A 21 5.50 11.20 8.27
CA ILE A 21 5.24 10.14 7.30
C ILE A 21 4.47 9.08 8.07
N TRP A 22 3.14 9.12 8.03
CA TRP A 22 2.30 8.06 8.59
C TRP A 22 2.51 6.82 7.73
N GLY A 23 3.54 6.05 8.07
CA GLY A 23 3.90 4.80 7.42
C GLY A 23 3.06 3.65 7.95
N GLN A 24 2.88 2.65 7.08
CA GLN A 24 2.12 1.43 7.27
C GLN A 24 2.39 0.72 8.62
N LYS A 25 1.34 0.10 9.18
CA LYS A 25 1.34 -0.78 10.36
C LYS A 25 2.56 -1.73 10.34
N ASN A 26 3.24 -1.88 11.48
CA ASN A 26 4.42 -2.76 11.60
C ASN A 26 4.09 -4.18 11.15
N LEU A 27 4.98 -4.78 10.35
CA LEU A 27 4.83 -6.16 9.89
C LEU A 27 4.93 -7.12 11.09
N PRO A 28 3.95 -8.01 11.30
CA PRO A 28 4.05 -9.05 12.34
C PRO A 28 5.27 -9.95 12.07
N LYS A 29 5.96 -10.37 13.14
CA LYS A 29 7.20 -11.18 13.03
C LYS A 29 6.94 -12.58 12.48
N ASP A 30 5.72 -13.07 12.61
CA ASP A 30 5.21 -14.37 12.19
C ASP A 30 4.46 -14.32 10.85
N PHE A 31 4.43 -13.16 10.19
CA PHE A 31 3.76 -13.02 8.90
C PHE A 31 4.49 -13.82 7.81
N CYS A 32 3.78 -14.81 7.27
CA CYS A 32 4.24 -15.63 6.16
C CYS A 32 3.14 -15.78 5.11
N LEU A 33 3.57 -15.95 3.86
CA LEU A 33 2.70 -16.38 2.76
C LEU A 33 2.54 -17.89 2.78
N ASN A 34 1.36 -18.37 2.43
CA ASN A 34 1.10 -19.79 2.24
C ASN A 34 1.53 -20.26 0.83
N ALA A 35 1.44 -21.56 0.59
CA ALA A 35 1.88 -22.17 -0.67
C ALA A 35 1.10 -21.62 -1.89
N ASP A 36 -0.20 -21.39 -1.76
CA ASP A 36 -1.06 -20.89 -2.83
C ASP A 36 -0.74 -19.44 -3.19
N GLU A 37 -0.48 -18.60 -2.19
CA GLU A 37 -0.06 -17.20 -2.36
C GLU A 37 1.28 -17.10 -3.11
N ILE A 38 2.24 -17.98 -2.76
CA ILE A 38 3.53 -18.08 -3.47
C ILE A 38 3.35 -18.61 -4.90
N GLN A 39 2.50 -19.60 -5.09
CA GLN A 39 2.21 -20.15 -6.42
C GLN A 39 1.56 -19.09 -7.32
N LEU A 40 0.63 -18.30 -6.79
CA LEU A 40 -0.01 -17.21 -7.50
C LEU A 40 1.02 -16.15 -7.92
N PHE A 41 1.91 -15.74 -7.01
CA PHE A 41 2.99 -14.80 -7.34
C PHE A 41 3.90 -15.32 -8.46
N SER A 42 4.25 -16.61 -8.42
CA SER A 42 5.05 -17.26 -9.46
C SER A 42 4.35 -17.21 -10.83
N LYS A 43 3.06 -17.59 -10.89
CA LYS A 43 2.25 -17.54 -12.12
C LYS A 43 2.09 -16.13 -12.68
N ILE A 44 1.92 -15.12 -11.81
CA ILE A 44 1.87 -13.71 -12.23
C ILE A 44 3.20 -13.31 -12.89
N ASN A 45 4.33 -13.67 -12.30
CA ASN A 45 5.64 -13.35 -12.86
C ASN A 45 5.95 -14.12 -14.15
N GLU A 46 5.48 -15.36 -14.28
CA GLU A 46 5.53 -16.12 -15.53
C GLU A 46 4.78 -15.38 -16.64
N LEU A 47 3.52 -14.98 -16.37
CA LEU A 47 2.71 -14.21 -17.31
C LEU A 47 3.36 -12.87 -17.68
N ARG A 48 3.95 -12.15 -16.72
CA ARG A 48 4.63 -10.88 -17.01
C ARG A 48 5.78 -11.06 -18.01
N VAL A 49 6.56 -12.12 -17.85
CA VAL A 49 7.66 -12.43 -18.76
C VAL A 49 7.15 -12.78 -20.16
N THR A 50 6.03 -13.50 -20.30
CA THR A 50 5.47 -13.78 -21.63
C THR A 50 5.03 -12.52 -22.37
N TYR A 51 4.65 -11.46 -21.64
CA TYR A 51 4.37 -10.13 -22.18
C TYR A 51 5.60 -9.19 -22.27
N GLY A 52 6.81 -9.71 -22.08
CA GLY A 52 8.05 -8.92 -22.16
C GLY A 52 8.20 -7.88 -21.03
N LYS A 53 7.55 -8.10 -19.88
CA LYS A 53 7.67 -7.25 -18.68
C LYS A 53 8.65 -7.85 -17.69
N GLU A 54 9.29 -6.98 -16.92
CA GLU A 54 10.18 -7.40 -15.83
C GLU A 54 9.43 -8.11 -14.70
N LYS A 55 10.11 -9.03 -14.03
CA LYS A 55 9.58 -9.74 -12.84
C LYS A 55 9.39 -8.75 -11.69
N LEU A 56 8.30 -8.93 -10.96
CA LEU A 56 8.06 -8.26 -9.69
C LEU A 56 8.93 -8.86 -8.61
N GLN A 57 9.33 -8.04 -7.65
CA GLN A 57 9.96 -8.48 -6.41
C GLN A 57 8.88 -8.82 -5.38
N LEU A 58 9.10 -9.89 -4.61
CA LEU A 58 8.21 -10.25 -3.52
C LEU A 58 8.39 -9.25 -2.37
N SER A 59 7.30 -8.75 -1.82
CA SER A 59 7.33 -7.83 -0.67
C SER A 59 6.40 -8.32 0.43
N ALA A 60 6.97 -8.59 1.60
CA ALA A 60 6.21 -9.01 2.79
C ALA A 60 5.24 -7.91 3.23
N SER A 61 5.66 -6.65 3.22
CA SER A 61 4.83 -5.51 3.62
C SER A 61 3.62 -5.30 2.70
N LEU A 62 3.79 -5.43 1.38
CA LEU A 62 2.66 -5.31 0.45
C LEU A 62 1.72 -6.50 0.57
N SER A 63 2.28 -7.70 0.76
CA SER A 63 1.49 -8.92 0.97
C SER A 63 0.67 -8.86 2.25
N PHE A 64 1.22 -8.26 3.31
CA PHE A 64 0.52 -8.07 4.57
C PHE A 64 -0.70 -7.14 4.41
N VAL A 65 -0.54 -6.01 3.72
CA VAL A 65 -1.67 -5.11 3.41
C VAL A 65 -2.74 -5.82 2.60
N ALA A 66 -2.34 -6.59 1.58
CA ALA A 66 -3.28 -7.34 0.77
C ALA A 66 -4.08 -8.35 1.62
N LYS A 67 -3.41 -9.09 2.52
CA LYS A 67 -4.07 -10.04 3.43
C LYS A 67 -5.00 -9.33 4.42
N THR A 68 -4.55 -8.22 5.02
CA THR A 68 -5.38 -7.39 5.91
C THR A 68 -6.62 -6.88 5.19
N HIS A 69 -6.47 -6.37 3.97
CA HIS A 69 -7.58 -5.85 3.18
C HIS A 69 -8.60 -6.95 2.82
N VAL A 70 -8.14 -8.12 2.38
CA VAL A 70 -9.06 -9.25 2.07
C VAL A 70 -9.81 -9.71 3.32
N ASN A 71 -9.14 -9.80 4.48
CA ASN A 71 -9.78 -10.17 5.74
C ASN A 71 -10.84 -9.13 6.17
N ASP A 72 -10.58 -7.84 5.95
CA ASP A 72 -11.53 -6.76 6.20
C ASP A 72 -12.78 -6.87 5.30
N LEU A 73 -12.59 -7.16 4.01
CA LEU A 73 -13.69 -7.40 3.06
C LEU A 73 -14.53 -8.61 3.46
N LEU A 74 -13.90 -9.73 3.84
CA LEU A 74 -14.61 -10.94 4.26
C LEU A 74 -15.42 -10.74 5.54
N THR A 75 -14.95 -9.85 6.42
CA THR A 75 -15.62 -9.56 7.69
C THR A 75 -16.80 -8.61 7.51
N ASN A 76 -16.64 -7.57 6.68
CA ASN A 76 -17.62 -6.50 6.54
C ASN A 76 -18.61 -6.69 5.38
N LEU A 77 -18.29 -7.58 4.42
CA LEU A 77 -19.14 -7.89 3.26
C LEU A 77 -19.75 -6.64 2.59
N PRO A 78 -18.90 -5.70 2.12
CA PRO A 78 -19.38 -4.41 1.62
C PRO A 78 -20.02 -4.49 0.23
N ASP A 79 -19.97 -5.66 -0.42
CA ASP A 79 -20.47 -5.95 -1.77
C ASP A 79 -21.98 -6.26 -1.82
N THR A 80 -22.76 -5.70 -0.89
CA THR A 80 -24.20 -5.96 -0.75
C THR A 80 -25.09 -5.02 -1.58
N SER A 81 -24.52 -4.10 -2.36
CA SER A 81 -25.27 -3.10 -3.14
C SER A 81 -24.56 -2.69 -4.45
N VAL A 82 -24.74 -1.45 -4.94
CA VAL A 82 -24.10 -0.92 -6.16
C VAL A 82 -22.57 -0.78 -6.00
N CYS A 83 -22.07 -0.89 -4.77
CA CYS A 83 -20.64 -0.82 -4.45
C CYS A 83 -19.99 -2.21 -4.58
N GLY A 84 -18.90 -2.31 -5.34
CA GLY A 84 -18.04 -3.50 -5.38
C GLY A 84 -16.98 -3.48 -4.28
N LEU A 85 -16.24 -4.57 -4.12
CA LEU A 85 -15.17 -4.71 -3.13
C LEU A 85 -14.12 -3.59 -3.20
N SER A 86 -13.86 -3.06 -4.40
CA SER A 86 -12.94 -1.94 -4.62
C SER A 86 -13.42 -0.60 -4.01
N SER A 87 -14.72 -0.44 -3.80
CA SER A 87 -15.30 0.79 -3.24
C SER A 87 -15.08 0.93 -1.73
N TRP A 88 -14.57 -0.11 -1.06
CA TRP A 88 -14.34 -0.15 0.38
C TRP A 88 -12.93 0.29 0.79
N SER A 89 -12.09 0.71 -0.16
CA SER A 89 -10.68 1.02 0.09
C SER A 89 -10.46 2.18 1.07
N ASP A 90 -11.42 3.10 1.23
CA ASP A 90 -11.37 4.22 2.18
C ASP A 90 -12.12 3.95 3.50
N LYS A 91 -12.71 2.75 3.65
CA LYS A 91 -13.55 2.35 4.79
C LYS A 91 -12.90 1.28 5.68
N GLY A 92 -11.87 0.60 5.18
CA GLY A 92 -11.11 -0.39 5.95
C GLY A 92 -10.29 0.23 7.09
N ASN A 93 -9.92 -0.59 8.07
CA ASN A 93 -9.26 -0.18 9.33
C ASN A 93 -7.95 -0.93 9.59
#